data_AF-A0A6P4B6B6-F1
#
_entry.id   AF-A0A6P4B6B6-F1
#
_cell.length_a   1.000
_cell.length_b   1.000
_cell.length_c   1.000
_cell.angle_alpha   90.00
_cell.angle_beta   90.00
_cell.angle_gamma   90.00
#
_symmetry.space_group_name_H-M   'P 1'
#
loop_
_entity.id
_entity.type
_entity.pdbx_description
1 polymer ?
#
loop_
_entity_poly.entity_id
_entity_poly.type
_entity_poly.pdbx_seq_one_letter_code
_entity_poly.pdbx_strand_id
1 'polypeptide(L)'
;MLLRVLLFHSLLRYPSLRSKPVNKTSVSYCYCNNLSASTFMASSVVDCSTLVLCGKSLAEIEAAKAIKSSNTLKLPDNEELSIVLQSELDGENVMRRSFNVDSFMNSLCTDTFGRLLVWSPRLASTHDVVSHNFCELPIGSVCLADVQTKGRGRSKNVWESPLGCLLFSFTLQMEDGRIVPLVQYVVSLAITEAVKDICNKNGLPSVDVKIKWPNDLYLNGLKVGGILCTSTYKLKKFNVSAGIGLNVNNEKPTTCLNTKLRELSVEAYRFQREDVLATFFNKFETFYRLFIDQGFQSLEELYYKTWLHSGQRVIVQEKNDDNVVEHVVTIQGLTSSGYLLAVGDDSQLCELHPDGNSFDFFKGLVRRKLE
;
A
#
# COMPACT_ATOMS: atom_id res chain seq x y z
N MET A 1 -23.50 -21.83 -15.55
CA MET A 1 -24.84 -21.62 -14.94
C MET A 1 -24.80 -20.25 -14.27
N LEU A 2 -25.39 -19.23 -14.91
CA LEU A 2 -25.48 -17.87 -14.39
C LEU A 2 -26.34 -17.85 -13.14
N LEU A 3 -25.95 -17.09 -12.12
CA LEU A 3 -26.91 -16.52 -11.17
C LEU A 3 -26.52 -15.09 -10.82
N ARG A 4 -27.36 -14.15 -11.30
CA ARG A 4 -27.43 -12.75 -10.90
C ARG A 4 -27.94 -12.68 -9.46
N VAL A 5 -27.36 -11.82 -8.62
CA VAL A 5 -28.00 -11.37 -7.38
C VAL A 5 -27.95 -9.85 -7.31
N LEU A 6 -29.10 -9.31 -6.90
CA LEU A 6 -29.60 -7.95 -7.06
C LEU A 6 -28.88 -6.90 -6.20
N LEU A 7 -28.76 -5.70 -6.77
CA LEU A 7 -28.43 -4.44 -6.11
C LEU A 7 -29.59 -4.00 -5.20
N PHE A 8 -29.31 -3.70 -3.94
CA PHE A 8 -30.15 -2.84 -3.11
C PHE A 8 -29.43 -1.52 -2.83
N HIS A 9 -29.98 -0.43 -3.38
CA HIS A 9 -29.70 0.94 -2.98
C HIS A 9 -30.34 1.21 -1.62
N SER A 10 -29.60 1.74 -0.66
CA SER A 10 -30.17 2.52 0.45
C SER A 10 -29.63 3.93 0.42
N LEU A 11 -30.46 4.85 -0.06
CA LEU A 11 -30.35 6.29 0.14
C LEU A 11 -30.56 6.60 1.61
N LEU A 12 -29.59 7.20 2.29
CA LEU A 12 -29.83 7.89 3.56
C LEU A 12 -29.72 9.40 3.33
N ARG A 13 -30.88 10.04 3.46
CA ARG A 13 -31.12 11.48 3.42
C ARG A 13 -30.53 12.13 4.67
N TYR A 14 -29.77 13.22 4.49
CA TYR A 14 -29.43 14.14 5.59
C TYR A 14 -30.58 15.13 5.83
N PRO A 15 -30.88 15.53 7.09
CA PRO A 15 -31.89 16.55 7.37
C PRO A 15 -31.36 17.95 7.04
N SER A 16 -32.24 18.75 6.43
CA SER A 16 -32.06 20.15 6.10
C SER A 16 -32.07 21.06 7.34
N LEU A 17 -31.08 21.94 7.47
CA LEU A 17 -31.18 23.15 8.29
C LEU A 17 -31.08 24.38 7.36
N ARG A 18 -32.19 25.12 7.23
CA ARG A 18 -32.25 26.48 6.67
C ARG A 18 -32.15 27.47 7.83
N SER A 19 -31.28 28.47 7.77
CA SER A 19 -31.54 29.89 7.41
C SER A 19 -30.34 30.71 7.94
N LYS A 20 -29.89 31.87 7.45
CA LYS A 20 -30.25 32.86 6.41
C LYS A 20 -29.00 33.78 6.20
N PRO A 21 -28.98 34.73 5.24
CA PRO A 21 -27.77 35.18 4.53
C PRO A 21 -27.04 36.39 5.14
N VAL A 22 -25.76 36.55 4.83
CA VAL A 22 -25.01 37.81 5.01
C VAL A 22 -24.15 38.11 3.77
N ASN A 23 -24.01 39.41 3.51
CA ASN A 23 -23.74 40.09 2.25
C ASN A 23 -22.43 39.79 1.51
N LYS A 24 -22.54 39.96 0.18
CA LYS A 24 -21.47 40.02 -0.81
C LYS A 24 -20.56 41.23 -0.57
N THR A 25 -19.25 41.01 -0.61
CA THR A 25 -18.28 41.98 -1.10
C THR A 25 -17.28 41.25 -1.99
N SER A 26 -17.32 41.62 -3.26
CA SER A 26 -16.46 41.16 -4.36
C SER A 26 -15.06 41.75 -4.23
N VAL A 27 -14.04 40.90 -4.28
CA VAL A 27 -12.68 41.30 -4.68
C VAL A 27 -12.26 40.40 -5.82
N SER A 28 -12.19 40.99 -7.00
CA SER A 28 -11.70 40.39 -8.24
C SER A 28 -10.18 40.19 -8.14
N TYR A 29 -9.70 38.97 -8.40
CA TYR A 29 -8.32 38.75 -8.82
C TYR A 29 -8.31 38.24 -10.25
N CYS A 30 -7.54 38.95 -11.08
CA CYS A 30 -7.42 38.78 -12.53
C CYS A 30 -7.09 37.34 -12.93
N TYR A 31 -7.87 36.87 -13.90
CA TYR A 31 -7.47 35.84 -14.85
C TYR A 31 -6.29 36.35 -15.69
N CYS A 32 -5.18 35.63 -15.71
CA CYS A 32 -4.27 35.58 -16.84
C CYS A 32 -4.25 34.15 -17.37
N ASN A 33 -4.94 33.98 -18.50
CA ASN A 33 -4.93 32.77 -19.32
C ASN A 33 -3.68 32.75 -20.24
N ASN A 34 -3.24 31.52 -20.50
CA ASN A 34 -2.58 31.02 -21.71
C ASN A 34 -1.12 31.37 -22.01
N LEU A 35 -0.29 30.31 -22.01
CA LEU A 35 0.69 29.88 -23.04
C LEU A 35 1.62 28.85 -22.35
N SER A 36 1.80 27.59 -22.74
CA SER A 36 1.38 26.81 -23.91
C SER A 36 1.22 25.35 -23.46
N ALA A 37 0.12 24.72 -23.86
CA ALA A 37 0.00 23.27 -23.87
C ALA A 37 0.98 22.77 -24.94
N SER A 38 2.12 22.22 -24.52
CA SER A 38 2.95 21.42 -25.42
C SER A 38 2.18 20.15 -25.74
N THR A 39 1.73 20.10 -26.97
CA THR A 39 0.98 19.06 -27.66
C THR A 39 1.41 17.65 -27.24
N PHE A 40 0.65 17.01 -26.34
CA PHE A 40 0.39 15.59 -26.52
C PHE A 40 -0.38 15.51 -27.82
N MET A 41 0.29 15.06 -28.89
CA MET A 41 -0.40 14.58 -30.06
C MET A 41 -1.38 13.53 -29.56
N ALA A 42 -2.66 13.90 -29.52
CA ALA A 42 -3.76 12.96 -29.50
C ALA A 42 -3.78 12.27 -30.87
N SER A 43 -2.79 11.42 -31.11
CA SER A 43 -2.95 10.32 -32.04
C SER A 43 -3.71 9.23 -31.27
N SER A 44 -4.76 8.71 -31.89
CA SER A 44 -5.41 7.47 -31.50
C SER A 44 -4.36 6.36 -31.50
N VAL A 45 -3.71 6.13 -30.36
CA VAL A 45 -2.69 5.11 -30.18
C VAL A 45 -3.18 4.21 -29.07
N VAL A 46 -3.16 2.93 -29.36
CA VAL A 46 -3.62 1.82 -28.52
C VAL A 46 -3.11 2.02 -27.08
N ASP A 47 -3.97 1.67 -26.11
CA ASP A 47 -3.80 1.75 -24.65
C ASP A 47 -2.69 0.79 -24.15
N CYS A 48 -1.51 0.85 -24.78
CA CYS A 48 -0.39 -0.05 -24.54
C CYS A 48 0.37 0.39 -23.29
N SER A 49 0.42 -0.49 -22.29
CA SER A 49 1.16 -0.24 -21.07
C SER A 49 2.64 -0.51 -21.32
N THR A 50 3.49 0.51 -21.10
CA THR A 50 4.95 0.34 -21.16
C THR A 50 5.48 -0.10 -19.79
N LEU A 51 6.18 -1.23 -19.75
CA LEU A 51 6.98 -1.68 -18.61
C LEU A 51 8.45 -1.41 -18.89
N VAL A 52 9.09 -0.69 -17.98
CA VAL A 52 10.50 -0.38 -17.99
C VAL A 52 11.20 -1.27 -16.98
N LEU A 53 12.13 -2.10 -17.45
CA LEU A 53 12.91 -2.99 -16.60
C LEU A 53 14.25 -2.36 -16.24
N CYS A 54 14.59 -2.37 -14.97
CA CYS A 54 15.87 -1.89 -14.45
C CYS A 54 16.44 -2.87 -13.40
N GLY A 55 17.71 -3.24 -13.57
CA GLY A 55 18.43 -4.08 -12.62
C GLY A 55 19.52 -3.30 -11.88
N LYS A 56 19.70 -3.58 -10.59
CA LYS A 56 20.72 -2.95 -9.74
C LYS A 56 22.14 -3.42 -10.03
N SER A 57 22.34 -4.70 -10.35
CA SER A 57 23.64 -5.26 -10.70
C SER A 57 23.59 -6.02 -12.02
N LEU A 58 24.74 -6.52 -12.47
CA LEU A 58 24.84 -7.34 -13.68
C LEU A 58 23.85 -8.52 -13.66
N ALA A 59 23.65 -9.17 -12.51
CA ALA A 59 22.70 -10.28 -12.41
C ALA A 59 21.27 -9.84 -12.69
N GLU A 60 20.80 -8.74 -12.10
CA GLU A 60 19.45 -8.24 -12.36
C GLU A 60 19.31 -7.59 -13.75
N ILE A 61 20.38 -7.04 -14.32
CA ILE A 61 20.39 -6.52 -15.70
C ILE A 61 20.20 -7.67 -16.70
N GLU A 62 20.92 -8.79 -16.52
CA GLU A 62 20.74 -9.96 -17.36
C GLU A 62 19.36 -10.60 -17.18
N ALA A 63 18.82 -10.63 -15.95
CA ALA A 63 17.45 -11.05 -15.71
C ALA A 63 16.43 -10.15 -16.44
N ALA A 64 16.61 -8.83 -16.40
CA ALA A 64 15.76 -7.88 -17.13
C ALA A 64 15.81 -8.12 -18.66
N LYS A 65 16.99 -8.35 -19.23
CA LYS A 65 17.16 -8.71 -20.65
C LYS A 65 16.46 -10.01 -20.99
N ALA A 66 16.61 -11.03 -20.14
CA ALA A 66 15.95 -12.32 -20.33
C ALA A 66 14.43 -12.17 -20.34
N ILE A 67 13.85 -11.46 -19.36
CA ILE A 67 12.42 -11.16 -19.28
C ILE A 67 11.95 -10.46 -20.56
N LYS A 68 12.63 -9.38 -20.99
CA LYS A 68 12.30 -8.68 -22.23
C LYS A 68 12.34 -9.60 -23.45
N SER A 69 13.39 -10.41 -23.60
CA SER A 69 13.57 -11.30 -24.76
C SER A 69 12.53 -12.42 -24.84
N SER A 70 12.11 -12.93 -23.68
CA SER A 70 11.14 -14.02 -23.59
C SER A 70 9.71 -13.54 -23.90
N ASN A 71 9.44 -12.24 -23.68
CA ASN A 71 8.13 -11.62 -23.84
C ASN A 71 7.01 -12.40 -23.12
N THR A 72 7.32 -12.97 -21.95
CA THR A 72 6.39 -13.84 -21.21
C THR A 72 5.50 -13.09 -20.22
N LEU A 73 5.81 -11.83 -19.90
CA LEU A 73 4.99 -11.03 -18.99
C LEU A 73 3.60 -10.80 -19.56
N LYS A 74 2.59 -10.98 -18.73
CA LYS A 74 1.18 -10.82 -19.06
C LYS A 74 0.56 -9.75 -18.20
N LEU A 75 -0.23 -8.88 -18.82
CA LEU A 75 -1.16 -8.02 -18.11
C LEU A 75 -2.54 -8.69 -18.03
N PRO A 76 -3.36 -8.34 -17.02
CA PRO A 76 -4.77 -8.71 -17.02
C PRO A 76 -5.46 -8.29 -18.33
N ASP A 77 -6.54 -8.99 -18.68
CA ASP A 77 -7.39 -8.67 -19.83
C ASP A 77 -6.69 -8.69 -21.21
N ASN A 78 -5.48 -9.29 -21.31
CA ASN A 78 -4.63 -9.28 -22.52
C ASN A 78 -4.34 -7.87 -23.05
N GLU A 79 -4.19 -6.88 -22.16
CA GLU A 79 -3.75 -5.54 -22.53
C GLU A 79 -2.40 -5.60 -23.28
N GLU A 80 -2.27 -4.79 -24.34
CA GLU A 80 -1.05 -4.75 -25.13
C GLU A 80 0.11 -4.22 -24.28
N LEU A 81 1.25 -4.90 -24.35
CA LEU A 81 2.39 -4.68 -23.46
C LEU A 81 3.64 -4.36 -24.28
N SER A 82 4.27 -3.24 -23.94
CA SER A 82 5.61 -2.89 -24.44
C SER A 82 6.61 -3.02 -23.31
N ILE A 83 7.65 -3.84 -23.51
CA ILE A 83 8.73 -4.02 -22.52
C ILE A 83 10.00 -3.37 -23.06
N VAL A 84 10.55 -2.43 -22.29
CA VAL A 84 11.80 -1.72 -22.61
C VAL A 84 12.77 -1.82 -21.44
N LEU A 85 14.08 -1.74 -21.74
CA LEU A 85 15.10 -1.63 -20.71
C LEU A 85 15.33 -0.15 -20.38
N GLN A 86 15.65 0.16 -19.12
CA GLN A 86 16.00 1.53 -18.73
C GLN A 86 17.12 2.12 -19.59
N SER A 87 18.09 1.30 -20.02
CA SER A 87 19.21 1.70 -20.88
C SER A 87 18.81 2.09 -22.32
N GLU A 88 17.58 1.81 -22.72
CA GLU A 88 17.05 2.09 -24.07
C GLU A 88 16.26 3.40 -24.12
N LEU A 89 16.06 4.06 -22.98
CA LEU A 89 15.34 5.33 -22.91
C LEU A 89 16.32 6.48 -23.17
N ASP A 90 16.09 7.26 -24.23
CA ASP A 90 16.86 8.47 -24.52
C ASP A 90 16.67 9.51 -23.40
N GLY A 91 17.77 9.85 -22.72
CA GLY A 91 17.81 10.56 -21.45
C GLY A 91 17.34 12.02 -21.43
N GLU A 92 16.73 12.56 -22.48
CA GLU A 92 16.48 14.01 -22.57
C GLU A 92 15.04 14.50 -22.51
N ASN A 93 13.97 13.68 -22.57
CA ASN A 93 12.62 14.30 -22.61
C ASN A 93 11.44 13.60 -21.94
N VAL A 94 11.55 12.39 -21.38
CA VAL A 94 10.31 11.68 -21.04
C VAL A 94 9.75 11.99 -19.65
N MET A 95 10.52 12.36 -18.61
CA MET A 95 9.90 12.46 -17.27
C MET A 95 10.59 13.34 -16.22
N ARG A 96 10.29 14.65 -16.19
CA ARG A 96 10.59 15.49 -15.01
C ARG A 96 9.63 15.30 -13.82
N ARG A 97 8.60 14.43 -13.96
CA ARG A 97 7.57 14.19 -12.93
C ARG A 97 7.36 12.70 -12.58
N SER A 98 8.22 11.80 -13.07
CA SER A 98 8.11 10.35 -12.78
C SER A 98 8.97 9.91 -11.61
N PHE A 99 8.91 8.62 -11.32
CA PHE A 99 9.84 7.94 -10.45
C PHE A 99 11.28 8.05 -11.00
N ASN A 100 12.24 8.46 -10.16
CA ASN A 100 13.67 8.52 -10.50
C ASN A 100 14.35 7.19 -10.13
N VAL A 101 14.56 6.35 -11.14
CA VAL A 101 15.14 5.01 -10.99
C VAL A 101 16.55 5.05 -10.42
N ASP A 102 17.40 5.98 -10.85
CA ASP A 102 18.79 6.07 -10.40
C ASP A 102 18.88 6.45 -8.93
N SER A 103 18.05 7.42 -8.49
CA SER A 103 17.96 7.82 -7.07
C SER A 103 17.55 6.64 -6.17
N PHE A 104 16.57 5.84 -6.60
CA PHE A 104 16.16 4.63 -5.90
C PHE A 104 17.29 3.58 -5.87
N MET A 105 17.87 3.25 -7.01
CA MET A 105 18.89 2.20 -7.12
C MET A 105 20.17 2.56 -6.35
N ASN A 106 20.57 3.83 -6.33
CA ASN A 106 21.73 4.30 -5.57
C ASN A 106 21.52 4.23 -4.05
N SER A 107 20.28 4.39 -3.58
CA SER A 107 19.93 4.36 -2.15
C SER A 107 19.59 2.95 -1.64
N LEU A 108 19.34 2.00 -2.55
CA LEU A 108 19.03 0.61 -2.20
C LEU A 108 20.30 -0.14 -1.78
N CYS A 109 20.27 -0.83 -0.64
CA CYS A 109 21.42 -1.54 -0.07
C CYS A 109 21.13 -3.04 0.16
N THR A 110 20.04 -3.55 -0.38
CA THR A 110 19.60 -4.94 -0.18
C THR A 110 20.39 -5.94 -1.00
N ASP A 111 20.34 -7.21 -0.59
CA ASP A 111 20.89 -8.36 -1.31
C ASP A 111 19.85 -9.03 -2.22
N THR A 112 18.56 -9.00 -1.85
CA THR A 112 17.48 -9.69 -2.56
C THR A 112 16.38 -8.74 -3.01
N PHE A 113 15.81 -7.96 -2.10
CA PHE A 113 14.55 -7.24 -2.36
C PHE A 113 14.73 -5.90 -3.05
N GLY A 114 13.92 -5.61 -4.07
CA GLY A 114 13.87 -4.32 -4.77
C GLY A 114 14.90 -4.16 -5.89
N ARG A 115 15.77 -5.15 -6.12
CA ARG A 115 16.95 -5.04 -7.00
C ARG A 115 16.64 -5.18 -8.48
N LEU A 116 15.50 -5.79 -8.82
CA LEU A 116 14.93 -5.79 -10.17
C LEU A 116 13.61 -5.01 -10.12
N LEU A 117 13.61 -3.84 -10.74
CA LEU A 117 12.48 -2.92 -10.82
C LEU A 117 11.76 -3.08 -12.15
N VAL A 118 10.45 -3.24 -12.09
CA VAL A 118 9.50 -3.17 -13.20
C VAL A 118 8.68 -1.89 -13.01
N TRP A 119 9.09 -0.80 -13.64
CA TRP A 119 8.45 0.49 -13.51
C TRP A 119 7.48 0.77 -14.66
N SER A 120 6.40 1.50 -14.40
CA SER A 120 5.56 2.07 -15.43
C SER A 120 4.96 3.43 -15.01
N PRO A 121 4.83 4.39 -15.94
CA PRO A 121 4.06 5.61 -15.69
C PRO A 121 2.60 5.32 -15.31
N ARG A 122 2.02 4.25 -15.88
CA ARG A 122 0.60 3.97 -15.74
C ARG A 122 0.34 2.49 -15.93
N LEU A 123 -0.33 1.87 -14.96
CA LEU A 123 -0.73 0.47 -15.01
C LEU A 123 -2.17 0.28 -14.51
N ALA A 124 -2.77 -0.86 -14.83
CA ALA A 124 -3.97 -1.31 -14.15
C ALA A 124 -3.72 -1.51 -12.65
N SER A 125 -2.79 -2.41 -12.30
CA SER A 125 -2.47 -2.78 -10.92
C SER A 125 -1.07 -3.40 -10.87
N THR A 126 -0.17 -2.85 -10.05
CA THR A 126 1.14 -3.46 -9.74
C THR A 126 0.98 -4.83 -9.11
N HIS A 127 -0.06 -5.03 -8.31
CA HIS A 127 -0.35 -6.30 -7.65
C HIS A 127 -0.71 -7.38 -8.67
N ASP A 128 -1.46 -7.01 -9.71
CA ASP A 128 -1.87 -7.93 -10.75
C ASP A 128 -0.66 -8.30 -11.63
N VAL A 129 0.23 -7.35 -11.95
CA VAL A 129 1.51 -7.63 -12.63
C VAL A 129 2.34 -8.65 -11.87
N VAL A 130 2.54 -8.44 -10.56
CA VAL A 130 3.38 -9.33 -9.74
C VAL A 130 2.75 -10.71 -9.58
N SER A 131 1.46 -10.78 -9.27
CA SER A 131 0.78 -12.05 -8.97
C SER A 131 0.63 -12.95 -10.20
N HIS A 132 0.34 -12.39 -11.38
CA HIS A 132 0.18 -13.18 -12.61
C HIS A 132 1.52 -13.64 -13.19
N ASN A 133 2.59 -12.89 -12.94
CA ASN A 133 3.92 -13.15 -13.52
C ASN A 133 4.92 -13.67 -12.49
N PHE A 134 4.47 -14.21 -11.37
CA PHE A 134 5.34 -14.65 -10.29
C PHE A 134 6.41 -15.66 -10.75
N CYS A 135 6.11 -16.51 -11.74
CA CYS A 135 7.07 -17.49 -12.27
C CYS A 135 8.14 -16.87 -13.18
N GLU A 136 7.87 -15.70 -13.76
CA GLU A 136 8.76 -14.98 -14.68
C GLU A 136 9.62 -13.95 -13.93
N LEU A 137 9.20 -13.56 -12.73
CA LEU A 137 9.86 -12.57 -11.89
C LEU A 137 10.70 -13.27 -10.81
N PRO A 138 12.01 -12.99 -10.72
CA PRO A 138 12.83 -13.37 -9.58
C PRO A 138 12.20 -13.00 -8.23
N ILE A 139 12.56 -13.74 -7.18
CA ILE A 139 12.15 -13.36 -5.82
C ILE A 139 12.80 -12.02 -5.45
N GLY A 140 12.03 -11.13 -4.87
CA GLY A 140 12.45 -9.77 -4.54
C GLY A 140 12.26 -8.76 -5.67
N SER A 141 11.81 -9.16 -6.87
CA SER A 141 11.40 -8.22 -7.91
C SER A 141 10.27 -7.31 -7.44
N VAL A 142 10.36 -6.03 -7.78
CA VAL A 142 9.36 -5.01 -7.44
C VAL A 142 8.75 -4.42 -8.70
N CYS A 143 7.42 -4.34 -8.74
CA CYS A 143 6.68 -3.57 -9.73
C CYS A 143 6.19 -2.26 -9.12
N LEU A 144 6.45 -1.13 -9.78
CA LEU A 144 6.03 0.20 -9.35
C LEU A 144 5.26 0.91 -10.46
N ALA A 145 4.18 1.61 -10.09
CA ALA A 145 3.44 2.47 -11.01
C ALA A 145 3.38 3.91 -10.48
N ASP A 146 3.49 4.92 -11.36
CA ASP A 146 3.19 6.31 -10.95
C ASP A 146 1.68 6.51 -10.73
N VAL A 147 0.84 5.83 -11.51
CA VAL A 147 -0.63 5.84 -11.40
C VAL A 147 -1.18 4.43 -11.66
N GLN A 148 -2.15 4.01 -10.84
CA GLN A 148 -2.94 2.79 -11.09
C GLN A 148 -4.39 3.13 -11.49
N THR A 149 -4.93 2.45 -12.49
CA THR A 149 -6.33 2.64 -12.94
C THR A 149 -7.31 1.65 -12.32
N LYS A 150 -6.83 0.48 -11.91
CA LYS A 150 -7.59 -0.61 -11.29
C LYS A 150 -6.90 -1.05 -9.96
N GLY A 151 -6.48 -0.07 -9.15
CA GLY A 151 -5.75 -0.30 -7.90
C GLY A 151 -6.50 -1.24 -6.94
N ARG A 152 -5.81 -2.25 -6.40
CA ARG A 152 -6.42 -3.27 -5.53
C ARG A 152 -6.34 -2.88 -4.06
N GLY A 153 -7.46 -3.03 -3.34
CA GLY A 153 -7.50 -3.11 -1.88
C GLY A 153 -7.94 -4.51 -1.43
N ARG A 154 -8.03 -4.72 -0.12
CA ARG A 154 -8.57 -5.97 0.43
C ARG A 154 -10.04 -6.17 0.06
N SER A 155 -10.43 -7.45 -0.10
CA SER A 155 -11.77 -7.86 -0.52
C SER A 155 -12.18 -7.22 -1.86
N LYS A 156 -13.22 -6.38 -1.88
CA LYS A 156 -13.70 -5.69 -3.10
C LYS A 156 -13.34 -4.19 -3.12
N ASN A 157 -12.52 -3.74 -2.19
CA ASN A 157 -12.14 -2.33 -2.12
C ASN A 157 -11.16 -1.97 -3.24
N VAL A 158 -11.31 -0.76 -3.77
CA VAL A 158 -10.40 -0.18 -4.77
C VAL A 158 -9.48 0.81 -4.06
N TRP A 159 -8.20 0.80 -4.42
CA TRP A 159 -7.23 1.78 -3.95
C TRP A 159 -7.15 2.95 -4.94
N GLU A 160 -7.59 4.15 -4.52
CA GLU A 160 -7.46 5.36 -5.31
C GLU A 160 -6.00 5.80 -5.41
N SER A 161 -5.54 6.09 -6.62
CA SER A 161 -4.11 6.25 -6.93
C SER A 161 -3.81 7.58 -7.65
N PRO A 162 -4.08 8.75 -7.02
CA PRO A 162 -3.69 10.04 -7.58
C PRO A 162 -2.15 10.15 -7.68
N LEU A 163 -1.68 10.96 -8.63
CA LEU A 163 -0.25 11.21 -8.82
C LEU A 163 0.39 11.70 -7.50
N GLY A 164 1.56 11.14 -7.16
CA GLY A 164 2.27 11.42 -5.91
C GLY A 164 2.13 10.32 -4.85
N CYS A 165 1.29 9.31 -5.09
CA CYS A 165 1.35 8.06 -4.33
C CYS A 165 2.64 7.28 -4.63
N LEU A 166 3.12 6.54 -3.65
CA LEU A 166 4.05 5.43 -3.83
C LEU A 166 3.21 4.15 -3.92
N LEU A 167 3.22 3.51 -5.10
CA LEU A 167 2.38 2.36 -5.44
C LEU A 167 3.27 1.25 -5.96
N PHE A 168 3.45 0.19 -5.18
CA PHE A 168 4.31 -0.90 -5.59
C PHE A 168 3.85 -2.24 -5.04
N SER A 169 4.23 -3.30 -5.73
CA SER A 169 4.07 -4.68 -5.28
C SER A 169 5.36 -5.45 -5.51
N PHE A 170 5.67 -6.45 -4.69
CA PHE A 170 6.89 -7.23 -4.84
C PHE A 170 6.69 -8.72 -4.57
N THR A 171 7.59 -9.53 -5.13
CA THR A 171 7.59 -10.99 -4.96
C THR A 171 8.32 -11.41 -3.69
N LEU A 172 7.69 -12.33 -2.95
CA LEU A 172 8.25 -13.00 -1.78
C LEU A 172 7.89 -14.49 -1.88
N GLN A 173 8.76 -15.38 -1.43
CA GLN A 173 8.47 -16.81 -1.37
C GLN A 173 8.75 -17.37 0.03
N MET A 174 7.86 -18.22 0.51
CA MET A 174 7.92 -18.83 1.84
C MET A 174 7.56 -20.32 1.77
N GLU A 175 7.98 -21.07 2.77
CA GLU A 175 7.71 -22.53 2.84
C GLU A 175 6.69 -22.87 3.92
N ASP A 176 6.71 -22.17 5.05
CA ASP A 176 5.77 -22.39 6.16
C ASP A 176 4.52 -21.53 6.02
N GLY A 177 3.40 -22.18 5.68
CA GLY A 177 2.09 -21.53 5.52
C GLY A 177 1.52 -20.92 6.80
N ARG A 178 1.96 -21.38 7.98
CA ARG A 178 1.48 -20.88 9.29
C ARG A 178 1.87 -19.44 9.53
N ILE A 179 3.02 -19.02 8.98
CA ILE A 179 3.58 -17.69 9.20
C ILE A 179 3.33 -16.73 8.02
N VAL A 180 2.84 -17.22 6.87
CA VAL A 180 2.47 -16.38 5.71
C VAL A 180 1.52 -15.22 6.09
N PRO A 181 0.47 -15.42 6.93
CA PRO A 181 -0.40 -14.31 7.35
C PRO A 181 0.33 -13.19 8.12
N LEU A 182 1.46 -13.48 8.75
CA LEU A 182 2.23 -12.52 9.56
C LEU A 182 3.08 -11.58 8.70
N VAL A 183 3.32 -11.91 7.42
CA VAL A 183 4.12 -11.09 6.49
C VAL A 183 3.59 -9.66 6.40
N GLN A 184 2.27 -9.47 6.38
CA GLN A 184 1.68 -8.14 6.29
C GLN A 184 2.11 -7.23 7.45
N TYR A 185 2.37 -7.80 8.64
CA TYR A 185 2.84 -7.07 9.81
C TYR A 185 4.31 -6.67 9.66
N VAL A 186 5.15 -7.55 9.12
CA VAL A 186 6.54 -7.25 8.78
C VAL A 186 6.63 -6.14 7.74
N VAL A 187 5.79 -6.20 6.69
CA VAL A 187 5.67 -5.16 5.66
C VAL A 187 5.22 -3.83 6.29
N SER A 188 4.24 -3.87 7.19
CA SER A 188 3.73 -2.67 7.86
C SER A 188 4.78 -2.01 8.76
N LEU A 189 5.56 -2.81 9.49
CA LEU A 189 6.66 -2.32 10.30
C LEU A 189 7.76 -1.69 9.43
N ALA A 190 8.13 -2.36 8.35
CA ALA A 190 9.19 -1.88 7.47
C ALA A 190 8.87 -0.50 6.89
N ILE A 191 7.62 -0.26 6.46
CA ILE A 191 7.24 1.04 5.89
C ILE A 191 7.10 2.13 6.96
N THR A 192 6.60 1.82 8.16
CA THR A 192 6.56 2.80 9.26
C THR A 192 7.95 3.18 9.74
N GLU A 193 8.85 2.19 9.87
CA GLU A 193 10.24 2.43 10.29
C GLU A 193 11.05 3.12 9.19
N ALA A 194 10.75 2.91 7.92
CA ALA A 194 11.38 3.65 6.83
C ALA A 194 11.08 5.15 6.90
N VAL A 195 9.83 5.53 7.17
CA VAL A 195 9.44 6.95 7.33
C VAL A 195 10.16 7.57 8.53
N LYS A 196 10.20 6.87 9.67
CA LYS A 196 10.92 7.34 10.87
C LYS A 196 12.42 7.48 10.63
N ASP A 197 13.04 6.51 9.96
CA ASP A 197 14.48 6.51 9.64
C ASP A 197 14.86 7.69 8.74
N ILE A 198 14.02 8.01 7.74
CA ILE A 198 14.20 9.20 6.90
C ILE A 198 14.09 10.48 7.73
N CYS A 199 13.12 10.58 8.66
CA CYS A 199 13.02 11.74 9.54
C CYS A 199 14.30 11.91 10.36
N ASN A 200 14.75 10.85 11.03
CA ASN A 200 15.92 10.87 11.90
C ASN A 200 17.20 11.24 11.15
N LYS A 201 17.45 10.63 9.98
CA LYS A 201 18.63 10.89 9.16
C LYS A 201 18.73 12.34 8.67
N ASN A 202 17.59 12.98 8.44
CA ASN A 202 17.51 14.35 7.94
C ASN A 202 17.25 15.39 9.05
N GLY A 203 17.26 14.98 10.32
CA GLY A 203 17.00 15.89 11.46
C GLY A 203 15.58 16.47 11.51
N LEU A 204 14.62 15.80 10.88
CA LEU A 204 13.23 16.27 10.73
C LEU A 204 12.38 15.90 11.96
N PRO A 205 11.28 16.63 12.23
CA PRO A 205 10.29 16.19 13.20
C PRO A 205 9.70 14.84 12.80
N SER A 206 9.38 14.02 13.82
CA SER A 206 8.85 12.68 13.61
C SER A 206 7.49 12.70 12.91
N VAL A 207 7.43 12.15 11.69
CA VAL A 207 6.19 11.80 11.00
C VAL A 207 5.76 10.40 11.44
N ASP A 208 4.94 10.35 12.49
CA ASP A 208 4.57 9.12 13.19
C ASP A 208 3.43 8.37 12.47
N VAL A 209 3.80 7.57 11.47
CA VAL A 209 2.88 6.64 10.80
C VAL A 209 2.59 5.46 11.73
N LYS A 210 1.30 5.26 12.04
CA LYS A 210 0.81 4.19 12.90
C LYS A 210 0.14 3.08 12.12
N ILE A 211 0.14 1.88 12.68
CA ILE A 211 -0.50 0.70 12.10
C ILE A 211 -1.91 0.56 12.68
N LYS A 212 -2.91 0.52 11.80
CA LYS A 212 -4.26 0.08 12.15
C LYS A 212 -4.44 -1.34 11.61
N TRP A 213 -4.60 -2.29 12.52
CA TRP A 213 -4.78 -3.69 12.21
C TRP A 213 -6.00 -3.90 11.29
N PRO A 214 -5.90 -4.79 10.30
CA PRO A 214 -4.73 -5.67 10.04
C PRO A 214 -3.71 -5.10 9.06
N ASN A 215 -4.03 -4.06 8.28
CA ASN A 215 -3.26 -3.74 7.08
C ASN A 215 -3.28 -2.26 6.67
N ASP A 216 -3.79 -1.36 7.51
CA ASP A 216 -3.90 0.05 7.17
C ASP A 216 -2.82 0.88 7.88
N LEU A 217 -2.35 1.93 7.20
CA LEU A 217 -1.39 2.89 7.74
C LEU A 217 -2.10 4.21 8.00
N TYR A 218 -1.88 4.79 9.17
CA TYR A 218 -2.58 5.98 9.64
C TYR A 218 -1.60 7.06 10.07
N LEU A 219 -1.99 8.31 9.82
CA LEU A 219 -1.26 9.51 10.20
C LEU A 219 -2.26 10.51 10.77
N ASN A 220 -2.12 10.88 12.04
CA ASN A 220 -3.07 11.77 12.73
C ASN A 220 -4.55 11.35 12.59
N GLY A 221 -4.83 10.05 12.70
CA GLY A 221 -6.19 9.52 12.58
C GLY A 221 -6.73 9.46 11.15
N LEU A 222 -5.97 9.88 10.13
CA LEU A 222 -6.33 9.74 8.73
C LEU A 222 -5.56 8.59 8.08
N LYS A 223 -6.23 7.83 7.22
CA LYS A 223 -5.56 6.76 6.46
C LYS A 223 -4.59 7.38 5.46
N VAL A 224 -3.32 6.98 5.54
CA VAL A 224 -2.25 7.44 4.64
C VAL A 224 -1.76 6.31 3.72
N GLY A 225 -2.05 5.06 4.05
CA GLY A 225 -1.61 3.92 3.26
C GLY A 225 -2.37 2.64 3.55
N GLY A 226 -2.09 1.61 2.77
CA GLY A 226 -2.64 0.27 2.93
C GLY A 226 -1.71 -0.78 2.34
N ILE A 227 -1.79 -1.98 2.91
CA ILE A 227 -1.00 -3.14 2.53
C ILE A 227 -1.93 -4.25 2.05
N LEU A 228 -1.52 -4.97 1.02
CA LEU A 228 -2.23 -6.11 0.47
C LEU A 228 -1.25 -7.26 0.27
N CYS A 229 -1.36 -8.31 1.07
CA CYS A 229 -0.61 -9.55 0.85
C CYS A 229 -1.56 -10.63 0.34
N THR A 230 -1.26 -11.20 -0.81
CA THR A 230 -1.95 -12.39 -1.34
C THR A 230 -0.94 -13.50 -1.56
N SER A 231 -1.35 -14.75 -1.42
CA SER A 231 -0.46 -15.88 -1.70
C SER A 231 -1.12 -16.91 -2.60
N THR A 232 -0.28 -17.62 -3.35
CA THR A 232 -0.65 -18.84 -4.06
C THR A 232 0.29 -19.96 -3.63
N TYR A 233 -0.21 -21.18 -3.53
CA TYR A 233 0.62 -22.34 -3.21
C TYR A 233 0.98 -23.10 -4.49
N LYS A 234 2.27 -23.17 -4.82
CA LYS A 234 2.78 -23.82 -6.03
C LYS A 234 4.14 -24.44 -5.75
N LEU A 235 4.37 -25.65 -6.28
CA LEU A 235 5.64 -26.39 -6.14
C LEU A 235 6.15 -26.45 -4.68
N LYS A 236 5.24 -26.77 -3.74
CA LYS A 236 5.50 -26.86 -2.30
C LYS A 236 5.90 -25.56 -1.60
N LYS A 237 5.74 -24.41 -2.26
CA LYS A 237 6.04 -23.09 -1.70
C LYS A 237 4.86 -22.14 -1.81
N PHE A 238 4.80 -21.18 -0.90
CA PHE A 238 3.87 -20.06 -0.93
C PHE A 238 4.52 -18.89 -1.67
N ASN A 239 3.99 -18.58 -2.85
CA ASN A 239 4.34 -17.41 -3.63
C ASN A 239 3.49 -16.25 -3.14
N VAL A 240 4.09 -15.30 -2.43
CA VAL A 240 3.45 -14.16 -1.80
C VAL A 240 3.68 -12.91 -2.65
N SER A 241 2.60 -12.27 -3.07
CA SER A 241 2.62 -10.94 -3.68
C SER A 241 2.24 -9.92 -2.60
N ALA A 242 3.15 -9.03 -2.26
CA ALA A 242 2.95 -7.99 -1.25
C ALA A 242 2.89 -6.62 -1.93
N GLY A 243 1.72 -5.98 -1.87
CA GLY A 243 1.44 -4.66 -2.40
C GLY A 243 1.31 -3.60 -1.32
N ILE A 244 1.79 -2.40 -1.60
CA ILE A 244 1.71 -1.22 -0.72
C ILE A 244 1.27 -0.02 -1.56
N GLY A 245 0.23 0.65 -1.09
CA GLY A 245 -0.14 1.99 -1.50
C GLY A 245 0.12 2.96 -0.35
N LEU A 246 0.95 3.98 -0.58
CA LEU A 246 1.25 5.00 0.42
C LEU A 246 1.14 6.39 -0.19
N ASN A 247 0.41 7.26 0.50
CA ASN A 247 0.27 8.65 0.10
C ASN A 247 1.51 9.45 0.52
N VAL A 248 2.40 9.74 -0.44
CA VAL A 248 3.66 10.48 -0.16
C VAL A 248 3.48 11.97 -0.48
N ASN A 249 2.96 12.29 -1.67
CA ASN A 249 2.84 13.65 -2.16
C ASN A 249 1.46 13.98 -2.77
N ASN A 250 0.40 13.34 -2.29
CA ASN A 250 -0.98 13.53 -2.73
C ASN A 250 -1.90 13.87 -1.54
N GLU A 251 -2.30 15.14 -1.42
CA GLU A 251 -3.09 15.59 -0.25
C GLU A 251 -4.51 15.02 -0.19
N LYS A 252 -5.02 14.51 -1.33
CA LYS A 252 -6.35 13.93 -1.48
C LYS A 252 -6.25 12.43 -1.84
N PRO A 253 -7.27 11.61 -1.49
CA PRO A 253 -8.53 11.98 -0.82
C PRO A 253 -8.44 12.21 0.69
N THR A 254 -7.35 11.78 1.34
CA THR A 254 -7.22 11.81 2.81
C THR A 254 -6.13 12.76 3.31
N THR A 255 -4.87 12.36 3.20
CA THR A 255 -3.66 13.12 3.55
C THR A 255 -2.42 12.40 2.98
N CYS A 256 -1.23 12.99 3.10
CA CYS A 256 0.04 12.38 2.72
C CYS A 256 1.19 12.78 3.66
N LEU A 257 2.30 12.04 3.57
CA LEU A 257 3.51 12.31 4.38
C LEU A 257 3.99 13.76 4.25
N ASN A 258 4.07 14.28 3.02
CA ASN A 258 4.58 15.63 2.79
C ASN A 258 3.62 16.73 3.30
N THR A 259 2.31 16.48 3.35
CA THR A 259 1.37 17.41 4.01
C THR A 259 1.67 17.47 5.49
N LYS A 260 1.82 16.29 6.12
CA LYS A 260 2.10 16.25 7.55
C LYS A 260 3.45 16.87 7.89
N LEU A 261 4.48 16.65 7.08
CA LEU A 261 5.78 17.25 7.30
C LEU A 261 5.72 18.78 7.28
N ARG A 262 4.98 19.38 6.33
CA ARG A 262 4.77 20.83 6.25
C ARG A 262 4.04 21.41 7.46
N GLU A 263 3.16 20.64 8.10
CA GLU A 263 2.51 21.06 9.36
C GLU A 263 3.48 21.06 10.54
N LEU A 264 4.53 20.24 10.50
CA LEU A 264 5.47 20.05 11.60
C LEU A 264 6.76 20.86 11.44
N SER A 265 7.17 21.17 10.21
CA SER A 265 8.41 21.89 9.90
C SER A 265 8.19 22.91 8.78
N VAL A 266 8.90 24.04 8.89
CA VAL A 266 9.00 25.08 7.85
C VAL A 266 10.14 24.81 6.86
N GLU A 267 10.91 23.75 7.08
CA GLU A 267 12.02 23.36 6.20
C GLU A 267 11.55 22.91 4.83
N ALA A 268 12.38 23.11 3.81
CA ALA A 268 12.08 22.78 2.42
C ALA A 268 12.13 21.27 2.11
N TYR A 269 12.43 20.42 3.10
CA TYR A 269 12.55 18.97 2.87
C TYR A 269 11.20 18.37 2.45
N ARG A 270 11.26 17.39 1.55
CA ARG A 270 10.11 16.61 1.12
C ARG A 270 10.53 15.16 0.98
N PHE A 271 9.71 14.25 1.52
CA PHE A 271 9.81 12.83 1.23
C PHE A 271 9.71 12.62 -0.28
N GLN A 272 10.73 11.99 -0.84
CA GLN A 272 10.74 11.48 -2.21
C GLN A 272 10.28 10.02 -2.21
N ARG A 273 9.61 9.59 -3.28
CA ARG A 273 9.07 8.22 -3.36
C ARG A 273 10.20 7.18 -3.43
N GLU A 274 11.29 7.58 -4.06
CA GLU A 274 12.53 6.85 -4.26
C GLU A 274 13.20 6.54 -2.92
N ASP A 275 13.38 7.57 -2.09
CA ASP A 275 13.97 7.45 -0.76
C ASP A 275 13.11 6.56 0.16
N VAL A 276 11.79 6.74 0.12
CA VAL A 276 10.85 5.94 0.90
C VAL A 276 10.89 4.48 0.45
N LEU A 277 10.91 4.20 -0.86
CA LEU A 277 10.96 2.83 -1.38
C LEU A 277 12.29 2.13 -1.07
N ALA A 278 13.42 2.82 -1.26
CA ALA A 278 14.74 2.29 -0.95
C ALA A 278 14.89 1.99 0.55
N THR A 279 14.49 2.94 1.39
CA THR A 279 14.55 2.76 2.85
C THR A 279 13.58 1.67 3.31
N PHE A 280 12.40 1.55 2.69
CA PHE A 280 11.47 0.44 2.92
C PHE A 280 12.14 -0.91 2.67
N PHE A 281 12.76 -1.12 1.51
CA PHE A 281 13.38 -2.42 1.20
C PHE A 281 14.57 -2.72 2.12
N ASN A 282 15.37 -1.71 2.46
CA ASN A 282 16.48 -1.87 3.40
C ASN A 282 15.99 -2.32 4.80
N LYS A 283 14.89 -1.73 5.30
CA LYS A 283 14.27 -2.15 6.57
C LYS A 283 13.57 -3.50 6.43
N PHE A 284 12.84 -3.72 5.34
CA PHE A 284 12.09 -4.94 5.09
C PHE A 284 13.01 -6.15 5.04
N GLU A 285 14.15 -6.10 4.33
CA GLU A 285 15.07 -7.24 4.27
C GLU A 285 15.64 -7.59 5.65
N THR A 286 15.94 -6.58 6.47
CA THR A 286 16.39 -6.77 7.85
C THR A 286 15.32 -7.44 8.71
N PHE A 287 14.09 -6.90 8.69
CA PHE A 287 12.98 -7.45 9.48
C PHE A 287 12.51 -8.80 8.97
N TYR A 288 12.56 -9.03 7.66
CA TYR A 288 12.21 -10.31 7.05
C TYR A 288 13.18 -11.41 7.48
N ARG A 289 14.50 -11.15 7.47
CA ARG A 289 15.49 -12.10 8.01
C ARG A 289 15.23 -12.42 9.49
N LEU A 290 15.05 -11.39 10.30
CA LEU A 290 14.74 -11.56 11.72
C LEU A 290 13.46 -12.38 11.95
N PHE A 291 12.42 -12.11 11.17
CA PHE A 291 11.15 -12.82 11.21
C PHE A 291 11.27 -14.30 10.81
N ILE A 292 12.04 -14.61 9.76
CA ILE A 292 12.28 -15.99 9.32
C ILE A 292 13.13 -16.75 10.33
N ASP A 293 14.17 -16.11 10.89
CA ASP A 293 15.12 -16.77 11.78
C ASP A 293 14.61 -16.94 13.22
N GLN A 294 13.84 -15.97 13.72
CA GLN A 294 13.46 -15.88 15.14
C GLN A 294 11.94 -15.84 15.36
N GLY A 295 11.15 -15.83 14.29
CA GLY A 295 9.69 -15.68 14.36
C GLY A 295 9.23 -14.25 14.65
N PHE A 296 7.91 -14.02 14.54
CA PHE A 296 7.34 -12.68 14.68
C PHE A 296 7.47 -12.09 16.09
N GLN A 297 7.63 -12.93 17.12
CA GLN A 297 7.81 -12.48 18.50
C GLN A 297 8.98 -11.49 18.65
N SER A 298 10.04 -11.66 17.86
CA SER A 298 11.19 -10.74 17.81
C SER A 298 10.84 -9.31 17.35
N LEU A 299 9.74 -9.13 16.64
CA LEU A 299 9.24 -7.85 16.12
C LEU A 299 8.00 -7.33 16.86
N GLU A 300 7.45 -8.13 17.77
CA GLU A 300 6.14 -7.91 18.37
C GLU A 300 6.10 -6.64 19.24
N GLU A 301 7.12 -6.41 20.06
CA GLU A 301 7.20 -5.20 20.88
C GLU A 301 7.21 -3.94 20.02
N LEU A 302 7.98 -3.95 18.92
CA LEU A 302 8.03 -2.82 17.98
C LEU A 302 6.69 -2.64 17.26
N TYR A 303 6.01 -3.74 16.92
CA TYR A 303 4.67 -3.72 16.34
C TYR A 303 3.66 -3.05 17.27
N TYR A 304 3.60 -3.47 18.54
CA TYR A 304 2.66 -2.90 19.51
C TYR A 304 2.99 -1.47 19.94
N LYS A 305 4.26 -1.04 19.85
CA LYS A 305 4.60 0.39 19.99
C LYS A 305 4.14 1.24 18.81
N THR A 306 3.92 0.62 17.65
CA THR A 306 3.61 1.32 16.39
C THR A 306 2.13 1.23 16.01
N TRP A 307 1.37 0.27 16.53
CA TRP A 307 -0.05 0.15 16.21
C TRP A 307 -0.95 1.11 17.03
N LEU A 308 -2.25 1.14 16.71
CA LEU A 308 -3.24 2.00 17.36
C LEU A 308 -4.09 1.30 18.44
N HIS A 309 -3.84 0.03 18.76
CA HIS A 309 -4.84 -0.82 19.45
C HIS A 309 -4.53 -1.17 20.91
N SER A 310 -3.37 -0.76 21.45
CA SER A 310 -2.99 -1.07 22.83
C SER A 310 -4.06 -0.63 23.83
N GLY A 311 -4.61 -1.59 24.60
CA GLY A 311 -5.59 -1.31 25.65
C GLY A 311 -6.93 -0.78 25.15
N GLN A 312 -7.21 -0.88 23.85
CA GLN A 312 -8.45 -0.37 23.28
C GLN A 312 -9.63 -1.22 23.76
N ARG A 313 -10.62 -0.59 24.41
CA ARG A 313 -11.91 -1.22 24.72
C ARG A 313 -12.81 -1.13 23.49
N VAL A 314 -13.36 -2.26 23.08
CA VAL A 314 -14.23 -2.37 21.89
C VAL A 314 -15.47 -3.20 22.21
N ILE A 315 -16.57 -2.91 21.56
CA ILE A 315 -17.82 -3.64 21.66
C ILE A 315 -17.86 -4.63 20.49
N VAL A 316 -17.95 -5.92 20.78
CA VAL A 316 -18.18 -6.98 19.79
C VAL A 316 -19.67 -7.25 19.72
N GLN A 317 -20.26 -6.99 18.55
CA GLN A 317 -21.65 -7.32 18.23
C GLN A 317 -21.72 -8.68 17.55
N GLU A 318 -22.40 -9.62 18.20
CA GLU A 318 -22.80 -10.91 17.65
C GLU A 318 -24.30 -10.89 17.37
N LYS A 319 -24.71 -11.29 16.17
CA LYS A 319 -26.12 -11.37 15.81
C LYS A 319 -26.55 -12.84 15.82
N ASN A 320 -27.39 -13.20 16.79
CA ASN A 320 -28.04 -14.51 16.87
C ASN A 320 -29.53 -14.32 16.58
N ASP A 321 -29.95 -14.79 15.41
CA ASP A 321 -31.31 -14.63 14.87
C ASP A 321 -31.77 -13.15 14.91
N ASP A 322 -32.68 -12.82 15.84
CA ASP A 322 -33.28 -11.49 16.04
C ASP A 322 -32.62 -10.67 17.16
N ASN A 323 -31.70 -11.24 17.94
CA ASN A 323 -31.04 -10.57 19.04
C ASN A 323 -29.60 -10.18 18.69
N VAL A 324 -29.23 -8.95 19.05
CA VAL A 324 -27.84 -8.49 19.02
C VAL A 324 -27.29 -8.60 20.43
N VAL A 325 -26.28 -9.44 20.61
CA VAL A 325 -25.53 -9.56 21.87
C VAL A 325 -24.28 -8.71 21.74
N GLU A 326 -24.04 -7.87 22.75
CA GLU A 326 -22.89 -6.98 22.82
C GLU A 326 -21.95 -7.42 23.94
N HIS A 327 -20.69 -7.63 23.61
CA HIS A 327 -19.64 -7.94 24.57
C HIS A 327 -18.59 -6.84 24.55
N VAL A 328 -18.30 -6.26 25.72
CA VAL A 328 -17.17 -5.35 25.85
C VAL A 328 -15.91 -6.19 26.04
N VAL A 329 -14.93 -5.98 25.17
CA VAL A 329 -13.62 -6.65 25.23
C VAL A 329 -12.51 -5.61 25.14
N THR A 330 -11.36 -5.93 25.72
CA THR A 330 -10.15 -5.10 25.65
C THR A 330 -9.13 -5.78 24.75
N ILE A 331 -8.63 -5.08 23.73
CA ILE A 331 -7.58 -5.58 22.85
C ILE A 331 -6.28 -5.75 23.63
N GLN A 332 -5.69 -6.94 23.55
CA GLN A 332 -4.45 -7.28 24.25
C GLN A 332 -3.25 -7.48 23.31
N GLY A 333 -3.49 -7.88 22.05
CA GLY A 333 -2.39 -8.22 21.16
C GLY A 333 -2.83 -8.99 19.92
N LEU A 334 -1.94 -9.83 19.42
CA LEU A 334 -2.18 -10.80 18.38
C LEU A 334 -2.07 -12.23 18.94
N THR A 335 -2.80 -13.16 18.34
CA THR A 335 -2.55 -14.59 18.55
C THR A 335 -1.33 -15.04 17.75
N SER A 336 -0.83 -16.25 18.01
CA SER A 336 0.31 -16.82 17.25
C SER A 336 0.05 -16.93 15.75
N SER A 337 -1.21 -17.01 15.35
CA SER A 337 -1.66 -17.02 13.94
C SER A 337 -1.88 -15.63 13.37
N GLY A 338 -1.70 -14.58 14.17
CA GLY A 338 -1.83 -13.19 13.76
C GLY A 338 -3.25 -12.64 13.80
N TYR A 339 -4.18 -13.29 14.48
CA TYR A 339 -5.53 -12.74 14.67
C TYR A 339 -5.54 -11.76 15.85
N LEU A 340 -6.49 -10.82 15.88
CA LEU A 340 -6.55 -9.82 16.93
C LEU A 340 -7.09 -10.48 18.22
N LEU A 341 -6.29 -10.47 19.28
CA LEU A 341 -6.62 -11.03 20.58
C LEU A 341 -7.25 -9.96 21.47
N ALA A 342 -8.44 -10.26 21.99
CA ALA A 342 -9.16 -9.44 22.95
C ALA A 342 -9.59 -10.26 24.16
N VAL A 343 -9.82 -9.59 25.29
CA VAL A 343 -10.24 -10.23 26.54
C VAL A 343 -11.47 -9.51 27.09
N GLY A 344 -12.53 -10.26 27.38
CA GLY A 344 -13.75 -9.76 28.00
C GLY A 344 -13.55 -9.38 29.47
N ASP A 345 -14.49 -8.60 30.02
CA ASP A 345 -14.49 -8.25 31.44
C ASP A 345 -14.63 -9.50 32.35
N ASP A 346 -15.14 -10.60 31.80
CA ASP A 346 -15.22 -11.94 32.42
C ASP A 346 -13.94 -12.78 32.27
N SER A 347 -12.86 -12.17 31.77
CA SER A 347 -11.58 -12.80 31.46
C SER A 347 -11.63 -13.86 30.34
N GLN A 348 -12.71 -13.95 29.57
CA GLN A 348 -12.77 -14.84 28.41
C GLN A 348 -11.98 -14.26 27.24
N LEU A 349 -11.23 -15.14 26.57
CA LEU A 349 -10.48 -14.78 25.36
C LEU A 349 -11.42 -14.73 24.16
N CYS A 350 -11.26 -13.68 23.35
CA CYS A 350 -11.97 -13.48 22.09
C CYS A 350 -10.95 -13.28 20.97
N GLU A 351 -11.05 -14.10 19.93
CA GLU A 351 -10.23 -13.99 18.73
C GLU A 351 -11.02 -13.32 17.59
N LEU A 352 -10.45 -12.27 17.00
CA LEU A 352 -11.10 -11.49 15.95
C LEU A 352 -10.34 -11.66 14.63
N HIS A 353 -11.04 -12.25 13.65
CA HIS A 353 -10.52 -12.51 12.30
C HIS A 353 -10.67 -11.29 11.36
N PRO A 354 -9.68 -11.05 10.47
CA PRO A 354 -9.63 -9.85 9.62
C PRO A 354 -10.64 -9.85 8.47
N ASP A 355 -11.11 -11.03 8.03
CA ASP A 355 -12.12 -11.15 6.97
C ASP A 355 -13.52 -11.48 7.53
N GLY A 356 -13.59 -12.16 8.68
CA GLY A 356 -14.83 -12.48 9.39
C GLY A 356 -15.40 -11.33 10.23
N ASN A 357 -14.66 -10.23 10.43
CA ASN A 357 -15.14 -9.07 11.19
C ASN A 357 -15.01 -7.76 10.39
N SER A 358 -15.89 -6.81 10.68
CA SER A 358 -15.66 -5.39 10.39
C SER A 358 -15.28 -4.67 11.68
N PHE A 359 -14.23 -3.85 11.64
CA PHE A 359 -13.76 -3.11 12.80
C PHE A 359 -13.81 -1.58 12.57
N ASP A 360 -14.79 -0.93 13.20
CA ASP A 360 -14.89 0.52 13.28
C ASP A 360 -14.09 1.01 14.50
N PHE A 361 -12.79 1.22 14.25
CA PHE A 361 -11.83 1.68 15.24
C PHE A 361 -12.26 2.97 15.95
N PHE A 362 -12.81 3.95 15.23
CA PHE A 362 -13.15 5.26 15.82
C PHE A 362 -14.40 5.21 16.69
N LYS A 363 -15.27 4.21 16.48
CA LYS A 363 -16.42 3.94 17.34
C LYS A 363 -16.16 2.84 18.37
N GLY A 364 -14.98 2.21 18.34
CA GLY A 364 -14.67 1.04 19.15
C GLY A 364 -15.65 -0.11 18.91
N LEU A 365 -16.08 -0.36 17.66
CA LEU A 365 -17.11 -1.34 17.35
C LEU A 365 -16.57 -2.45 16.41
N VAL A 366 -16.74 -3.70 16.82
CA VAL A 366 -16.47 -4.89 16.00
C VAL A 366 -17.81 -5.55 15.67
N ARG A 367 -18.04 -5.88 14.40
CA ARG A 367 -19.19 -6.68 13.98
C ARG A 367 -18.72 -7.93 13.26
N ARG A 368 -19.22 -9.10 13.63
CA ARG A 368 -19.03 -10.32 12.83
C ARG A 368 -19.82 -10.21 11.53
N LYS A 369 -19.17 -10.52 10.41
CA LYS A 369 -19.85 -10.66 9.11
C LYS A 369 -20.53 -12.03 9.11
N LEU A 370 -21.83 -12.05 8.81
CA LEU A 370 -22.55 -13.30 8.57
C LEU A 370 -22.03 -13.92 7.27
N GLU A 371 -21.77 -15.23 7.29
CA GLU A 371 -21.39 -16.02 6.10
C GLU A 371 -22.53 -16.17 5.10
#